data_AF-A0A8T7B3K7-F1
#
_entry.id   AF-A0A8T7B3K7-F1
#
_cell.length_a   1.000
_cell.length_b   1.000
_cell.length_c   1.000
_cell.angle_alpha   90.00
_cell.angle_beta   90.00
_cell.angle_gamma   90.00
#
_symmetry.space_group_name_H-M   'P 1'
#
loop_
_entity.id
_entity.type
_entity.pdbx_description
1 polymer ?
#
loop_
_entity_poly.entity_id
_entity_poly.type
_entity_poly.pdbx_seq_one_letter_code
_entity_poly.pdbx_strand_id
1 'polypeptide(L)'
;MGFSKSSLMAVLTASLVMLFGSACAQSPAKQPTPAELYGQATELAAEGRQREAVAALRKAVDAGFNGLGQLYNDKALDPLRDDPQFKSMVMQVRKRVFPCETDPRHRQFDFWAGNWDVFMANGNKAGENRIEIVEKGCVLEELWTGSAGGTGRSLNYYDPAKDRWVQQWVSSGGLIINIEGGLDDDGSMAMTGTSYYTTTGKQNAFRGLWTLLEDGRVRQFFEESYDGGETWSPWFEGFYVPRPSP
;
A
#
# COMPACT_ATOMS: atom_id res chain seq x y z
N MET A 1 -67.42 -18.18 -25.89
CA MET A 1 -68.13 -18.73 -27.07
C MET A 1 -68.48 -17.54 -27.94
N GLY A 2 -68.10 -17.36 -29.20
CA GLY A 2 -67.38 -18.15 -30.19
C GLY A 2 -67.62 -17.44 -31.55
N PHE A 3 -66.63 -17.51 -32.43
CA PHE A 3 -66.68 -17.35 -33.89
C PHE A 3 -67.06 -15.99 -34.53
N SER A 4 -66.17 -15.49 -35.40
CA SER A 4 -66.30 -15.54 -36.88
C SER A 4 -65.18 -14.68 -37.50
N LYS A 5 -64.17 -15.26 -38.19
CA LYS A 5 -63.99 -15.33 -39.67
C LYS A 5 -64.06 -13.97 -40.39
N SER A 6 -63.27 -13.60 -41.40
CA SER A 6 -62.14 -14.17 -42.16
C SER A 6 -61.82 -13.16 -43.29
N SER A 7 -60.57 -13.10 -43.76
CA SER A 7 -60.18 -12.86 -45.17
C SER A 7 -60.37 -11.42 -45.75
N LEU A 8 -59.60 -10.88 -46.71
CA LEU A 8 -58.51 -11.33 -47.59
C LEU A 8 -57.93 -10.08 -48.34
N MET A 9 -56.69 -10.20 -48.85
CA MET A 9 -56.12 -9.54 -50.07
C MET A 9 -55.95 -8.00 -50.09
N ALA A 10 -55.01 -7.37 -50.81
CA ALA A 10 -53.79 -7.74 -51.53
C ALA A 10 -53.08 -6.42 -51.94
N VAL A 11 -51.74 -6.43 -51.92
CA VAL A 11 -50.77 -5.75 -52.81
C VAL A 11 -51.09 -4.36 -53.37
N LEU A 12 -50.28 -3.36 -53.02
CA LEU A 12 -49.73 -2.41 -54.01
C LEU A 12 -48.42 -1.77 -53.50
N THR A 13 -47.34 -2.08 -54.20
CA THR A 13 -46.00 -1.52 -54.08
C THR A 13 -45.97 -0.08 -54.56
N ALA A 14 -45.58 0.86 -53.69
CA ALA A 14 -45.17 2.20 -54.09
C ALA A 14 -43.71 2.40 -53.67
N SER A 15 -42.81 2.41 -54.67
CA SER A 15 -41.41 2.76 -54.48
C SER A 15 -41.29 4.23 -54.09
N LEU A 16 -41.08 4.51 -52.82
CA LEU A 16 -40.74 5.84 -52.32
C LEU A 16 -39.22 6.02 -52.45
N VAL A 17 -38.81 6.87 -53.39
CA VAL A 17 -37.43 7.36 -53.48
C VAL A 17 -37.18 8.23 -52.25
N MET A 18 -36.53 7.68 -51.23
CA MET A 18 -35.98 8.49 -50.14
C MET A 18 -34.74 9.23 -50.66
N LEU A 19 -34.89 10.53 -50.86
CA LEU A 19 -33.75 11.46 -50.93
C LEU A 19 -33.01 11.37 -49.59
N PHE A 20 -31.91 10.64 -49.56
CA PHE A 20 -30.94 10.72 -48.46
C PHE A 20 -30.28 12.10 -48.52
N GLY A 21 -30.82 13.06 -47.78
CA GLY A 21 -30.06 14.22 -47.37
C GLY A 21 -28.92 13.73 -46.47
N SER A 22 -27.69 13.89 -46.93
CA SER A 22 -26.48 13.64 -46.13
C SER A 22 -26.45 14.58 -44.93
N ALA A 23 -27.03 14.18 -43.82
CA ALA A 23 -26.67 14.73 -42.52
C ALA A 23 -25.28 14.18 -42.18
N CYS A 24 -24.26 15.03 -42.26
CA CYS A 24 -22.95 14.74 -41.68
C CYS A 24 -23.14 14.48 -40.18
N ALA A 25 -23.23 13.21 -39.79
CA ALA A 25 -23.13 12.82 -38.40
C ALA A 25 -21.71 13.19 -37.93
N GLN A 26 -21.57 14.34 -37.28
CA GLN A 26 -20.35 14.68 -36.57
C GLN A 26 -20.21 13.64 -35.45
N SER A 27 -19.17 12.81 -35.53
CA SER A 27 -18.80 11.93 -34.43
C SER A 27 -18.69 12.76 -33.14
N PRO A 28 -19.24 12.28 -32.01
CA PRO A 28 -19.14 13.02 -30.76
C PRO A 28 -17.67 13.32 -30.47
N ALA A 29 -17.37 14.57 -30.15
CA ALA A 29 -16.00 15.00 -29.86
C ALA A 29 -15.39 14.10 -28.78
N LYS A 30 -14.19 13.57 -29.05
CA LYS A 30 -13.47 12.74 -28.09
C LYS A 30 -13.25 13.54 -26.80
N GLN A 31 -13.60 12.97 -25.65
CA GLN A 31 -13.35 13.61 -24.36
C GLN A 31 -11.83 13.78 -24.15
N PRO A 32 -11.38 14.93 -23.63
CA PRO A 32 -9.97 15.15 -23.32
C PRO A 32 -9.46 14.12 -22.32
N THR A 33 -8.25 13.62 -22.53
CA THR A 33 -7.53 12.77 -21.59
C THR A 33 -7.11 13.55 -20.34
N PRO A 34 -6.80 12.87 -19.23
CA PRO A 34 -6.31 13.54 -18.02
C PRO A 34 -5.04 14.35 -18.25
N ALA A 35 -4.15 13.88 -19.15
CA ALA A 35 -2.92 14.59 -19.52
C ALA A 35 -3.20 15.87 -20.33
N GLU A 36 -4.16 15.83 -21.26
CA GLU A 36 -4.58 17.02 -22.03
C GLU A 36 -5.23 18.07 -21.11
N LEU A 37 -6.06 17.63 -20.16
CA LEU A 37 -6.66 18.52 -19.15
C LEU A 37 -5.60 19.14 -18.23
N TYR A 38 -4.55 18.38 -17.87
CA TYR A 38 -3.41 18.91 -17.13
C TYR A 38 -2.66 19.96 -17.96
N GLY A 39 -2.39 19.71 -19.25
CA GLY A 39 -1.75 20.68 -20.14
C GLY A 39 -2.52 22.00 -20.21
N GLN A 40 -3.85 21.95 -20.39
CA GLN A 40 -4.70 23.14 -20.35
C GLN A 40 -4.59 23.89 -19.01
N ALA A 41 -4.53 23.18 -17.89
CA ALA A 41 -4.36 23.80 -16.58
C ALA A 41 -3.02 24.54 -16.47
N THR A 42 -1.93 23.96 -16.99
CA THR A 42 -0.60 24.60 -16.98
C THR A 42 -0.54 25.85 -17.87
N GLU A 43 -1.19 25.82 -19.03
CA GLU A 43 -1.30 26.98 -19.93
C GLU A 43 -2.06 28.12 -19.24
N LEU A 44 -3.23 27.82 -18.66
CA LEU A 44 -4.03 28.79 -17.90
C LEU A 44 -3.23 29.39 -16.73
N ALA A 45 -2.43 28.58 -16.03
CA ALA A 45 -1.61 29.04 -14.93
C ALA A 45 -0.50 29.99 -15.41
N ALA A 46 0.16 29.65 -16.52
CA ALA A 46 1.19 30.48 -17.15
C ALA A 46 0.65 31.82 -17.68
N GLU A 47 -0.61 31.85 -18.12
CA GLU A 47 -1.34 33.07 -18.50
C GLU A 47 -1.77 33.93 -17.30
N GLY A 48 -1.52 33.49 -16.06
CA GLY A 48 -1.97 34.18 -14.86
C GLY A 48 -3.47 34.04 -14.58
N ARG A 49 -4.13 33.00 -15.12
CA ARG A 49 -5.56 32.71 -14.93
C ARG A 49 -5.74 31.63 -13.86
N GLN A 50 -5.31 31.91 -12.62
CA GLN A 50 -5.17 30.89 -11.57
C GLN A 50 -6.49 30.16 -11.24
N ARG A 51 -7.61 30.89 -11.15
CA ARG A 51 -8.92 30.26 -10.86
C ARG A 51 -9.33 29.24 -11.92
N GLU A 52 -9.07 29.55 -13.19
CA GLU A 52 -9.39 28.68 -14.31
C GLU A 52 -8.41 27.49 -14.38
N ALA A 53 -7.13 27.75 -14.11
CA ALA A 53 -6.12 26.71 -13.99
C ALA A 53 -6.48 25.68 -12.91
N VAL A 54 -6.90 26.13 -11.71
CA VAL A 54 -7.36 25.24 -10.64
C VAL A 54 -8.58 24.43 -11.07
N ALA A 55 -9.54 25.05 -11.76
CA ALA A 55 -10.74 24.34 -12.25
C ALA A 55 -10.39 23.30 -13.33
N ALA A 56 -9.47 23.61 -14.25
CA ALA A 56 -8.98 22.68 -15.26
C ALA A 56 -8.19 21.53 -14.63
N LEU A 57 -7.33 21.83 -13.64
CA LEU A 57 -6.56 20.82 -12.92
C LEU A 57 -7.46 19.86 -12.14
N ARG A 58 -8.54 20.37 -11.53
CA ARG A 58 -9.56 19.53 -10.89
C ARG A 58 -10.14 18.51 -11.86
N LYS A 59 -10.52 18.95 -13.06
CA LYS A 59 -11.01 18.04 -14.11
C LYS A 59 -9.97 16.99 -14.47
N ALA A 60 -8.70 17.36 -14.58
CA ALA A 60 -7.62 16.40 -14.84
C ALA A 60 -7.51 15.34 -13.72
N VAL A 61 -7.50 15.79 -12.47
CA VAL A 61 -7.38 14.95 -11.28
C VAL A 61 -8.58 14.01 -11.12
N ASP A 62 -9.79 14.51 -11.35
CA ASP A 62 -11.04 13.74 -11.33
C ASP A 62 -11.08 12.72 -12.49
N ALA A 63 -10.49 13.06 -13.64
CA ALA A 63 -10.35 12.14 -14.77
C ALA A 63 -9.25 11.09 -14.60
N GLY A 64 -8.49 11.12 -13.50
CA GLY A 64 -7.48 10.11 -13.17
C GLY A 64 -6.03 10.55 -13.36
N PHE A 65 -5.75 11.84 -13.51
CA PHE A 65 -4.38 12.34 -13.58
C PHE A 65 -3.57 11.92 -12.34
N ASN A 66 -2.40 11.32 -12.57
CA ASN A 66 -1.54 10.73 -11.53
C ASN A 66 -0.09 11.27 -11.57
N GLY A 67 0.16 12.32 -12.34
CA GLY A 67 1.48 12.94 -12.51
C GLY A 67 1.92 13.74 -11.27
N LEU A 68 2.12 13.08 -10.13
CA LEU A 68 2.50 13.73 -8.87
C LEU A 68 3.80 14.53 -8.99
N GLY A 69 4.80 13.98 -9.70
CA GLY A 69 6.05 14.69 -9.97
C GLY A 69 5.84 15.96 -10.79
N GLN A 70 4.89 15.97 -11.72
CA GLN A 70 4.54 17.16 -12.49
C GLN A 70 3.87 18.19 -11.60
N LEU A 71 2.92 17.76 -10.75
CA LEU A 71 2.28 18.63 -9.77
C LEU A 71 3.29 19.31 -8.85
N TYR A 72 4.40 18.68 -8.48
CA TYR A 72 5.42 19.29 -7.62
C TYR A 72 6.44 20.16 -8.37
N ASN A 73 6.85 19.77 -9.58
CA ASN A 73 8.03 20.35 -10.21
C ASN A 73 7.74 21.28 -11.39
N ASP A 74 6.51 21.28 -11.90
CA ASP A 74 6.15 22.15 -13.01
C ASP A 74 6.04 23.61 -12.55
N LYS A 75 6.93 24.46 -13.08
CA LYS A 75 7.02 25.89 -12.72
C LYS A 75 5.77 26.67 -13.12
N ALA A 76 5.02 26.21 -14.13
CA ALA A 76 3.76 26.85 -14.52
C ALA A 76 2.75 26.85 -13.35
N LEU A 77 2.87 25.90 -12.42
CA LEU A 77 2.00 25.75 -11.25
C LEU A 77 2.51 26.52 -10.02
N ASP A 78 3.65 27.20 -10.08
CA ASP A 78 4.21 27.97 -8.95
C ASP A 78 3.23 29.03 -8.38
N PRO A 79 2.44 29.74 -9.19
CA PRO A 79 1.41 30.64 -8.67
C PRO A 79 0.27 29.94 -7.90
N LEU A 80 0.12 28.61 -8.03
CA LEU A 80 -0.95 27.83 -7.40
C LEU A 80 -0.51 27.15 -6.10
N ARG A 81 0.77 27.21 -5.72
CA ARG A 81 1.35 26.44 -4.61
C ARG A 81 0.63 26.65 -3.29
N ASP A 82 0.16 27.88 -3.05
CA ASP A 82 -0.55 28.26 -1.83
C ASP A 82 -2.08 28.11 -1.90
N ASP A 83 -2.63 27.82 -3.06
CA ASP A 83 -4.06 27.61 -3.22
C ASP A 83 -4.51 26.33 -2.48
N PRO A 84 -5.54 26.41 -1.62
CA PRO A 84 -5.97 25.28 -0.82
C PRO A 84 -6.59 24.14 -1.66
N GLN A 85 -7.21 24.47 -2.80
CA GLN A 85 -7.73 23.46 -3.72
C GLN A 85 -6.59 22.74 -4.44
N PHE A 86 -5.56 23.49 -4.86
CA PHE A 86 -4.33 22.88 -5.40
C PHE A 86 -3.70 21.92 -4.40
N LYS A 87 -3.48 22.35 -3.15
CA LYS A 87 -2.96 21.49 -2.06
C LYS A 87 -3.81 20.23 -1.87
N SER A 88 -5.14 20.37 -1.86
CA SER A 88 -6.05 19.22 -1.76
C SER A 88 -5.89 18.25 -2.92
N MET A 89 -5.80 18.74 -4.15
CA MET A 89 -5.61 17.90 -5.34
C MET A 89 -4.27 17.17 -5.34
N VAL A 90 -3.18 17.85 -4.95
CA VAL A 90 -1.87 17.22 -4.77
C VAL A 90 -1.97 16.06 -3.78
N MET A 91 -2.66 16.23 -2.65
CA MET A 91 -2.85 15.17 -1.66
C MET A 91 -3.72 14.02 -2.19
N GLN A 92 -4.77 14.31 -2.96
CA GLN A 92 -5.59 13.28 -3.60
C GLN A 92 -4.81 12.44 -4.60
N VAL A 93 -3.95 13.08 -5.41
CA VAL A 93 -3.07 12.37 -6.34
C VAL A 93 -2.01 11.58 -5.58
N ARG A 94 -1.42 12.17 -4.53
CA ARG A 94 -0.45 11.49 -3.68
C ARG A 94 -1.02 10.22 -3.06
N LYS A 95 -2.22 10.27 -2.51
CA LYS A 95 -2.92 9.09 -1.95
C LYS A 95 -3.10 7.98 -2.98
N ARG A 96 -3.34 8.31 -4.25
CA ARG A 96 -3.46 7.31 -5.32
C ARG A 96 -2.11 6.71 -5.72
N VAL A 97 -1.06 7.53 -5.77
CA VAL A 97 0.28 7.10 -6.19
C VAL A 97 1.01 6.36 -5.07
N PHE A 98 0.82 6.76 -3.81
CA PHE A 98 1.41 6.17 -2.61
C PHE A 98 0.31 5.77 -1.61
N PRO A 99 -0.43 4.69 -1.87
CA PRO A 99 -1.59 4.32 -1.05
C PRO A 99 -1.21 3.98 0.40
N CYS A 100 -0.06 3.35 0.62
CA CYS A 100 0.41 2.92 1.94
C CYS A 100 0.63 4.08 2.93
N GLU A 101 0.92 5.30 2.44
CA GLU A 101 1.12 6.47 3.32
C GLU A 101 -0.15 6.89 4.06
N THR A 102 -1.32 6.47 3.58
CA THR A 102 -2.62 6.94 4.10
C THR A 102 -3.57 5.83 4.53
N ASP A 103 -3.24 4.58 4.22
CA ASP A 103 -4.02 3.42 4.67
C ASP A 103 -3.54 3.01 6.07
N PRO A 104 -4.38 3.11 7.12
CA PRO A 104 -3.97 2.82 8.49
C PRO A 104 -3.53 1.37 8.69
N ARG A 105 -3.92 0.43 7.82
CA ARG A 105 -3.51 -0.98 7.91
C ARG A 105 -2.00 -1.16 7.73
N HIS A 106 -1.37 -0.31 6.91
CA HIS A 106 0.08 -0.27 6.72
C HIS A 106 0.85 0.35 7.89
N ARG A 107 0.13 0.89 8.89
CA ARG A 107 0.71 1.59 10.06
C ARG A 107 0.54 0.81 11.37
N GLN A 108 -0.15 -0.34 11.32
CA GLN A 108 -0.44 -1.17 12.49
C GLN A 108 0.80 -1.66 13.23
N PHE A 109 1.92 -1.87 12.51
CA PHE A 109 3.17 -2.38 13.10
C PHE A 109 4.18 -1.27 13.43
N ASP A 110 3.79 0.01 13.32
CA ASP A 110 4.69 1.15 13.52
C ASP A 110 5.30 1.23 14.92
N PHE A 111 4.64 0.66 15.93
CA PHE A 111 5.12 0.68 17.31
C PHE A 111 6.48 -0.01 17.48
N TRP A 112 6.89 -0.83 16.50
CA TRP A 112 8.18 -1.52 16.47
C TRP A 112 9.27 -0.71 15.73
N ALA A 113 8.90 0.31 14.95
CA ALA A 113 9.84 1.17 14.25
C ALA A 113 10.70 1.97 15.24
N GLY A 114 12.02 1.94 15.06
CA GLY A 114 12.95 2.64 15.95
C GLY A 114 14.37 2.09 15.90
N ASN A 115 15.23 2.73 16.71
CA ASN A 115 16.57 2.24 17.01
C ASN A 115 16.56 1.61 18.39
N TRP A 116 17.06 0.39 18.51
CA TRP A 116 16.89 -0.43 19.71
C TRP A 116 18.19 -1.04 20.18
N ASP A 117 18.38 -1.08 21.49
CA ASP A 117 19.23 -2.06 22.17
C ASP A 117 18.34 -3.21 22.64
N VAL A 118 18.71 -4.46 22.33
CA VAL A 118 17.87 -5.62 22.65
C VAL A 118 18.52 -6.45 23.75
N PHE A 119 17.74 -6.74 24.79
CA PHE A 119 18.18 -7.50 25.97
C PHE A 119 17.36 -8.76 26.15
N MET A 120 18.00 -9.83 26.63
CA MET A 120 17.32 -11.05 27.07
C MET A 120 16.66 -10.83 28.45
N ALA A 121 15.75 -11.71 28.84
CA ALA A 121 15.09 -11.66 30.16
C ALA A 121 16.07 -11.64 31.36
N ASN A 122 17.27 -12.22 31.20
CA ASN A 122 18.31 -12.22 32.23
C ASN A 122 19.17 -10.93 32.26
N GLY A 123 18.85 -9.93 31.44
CA GLY A 123 19.55 -8.65 31.39
C GLY A 123 20.79 -8.60 30.48
N ASN A 124 21.20 -9.72 29.88
CA ASN A 124 22.31 -9.73 28.93
C ASN A 124 21.89 -9.06 27.61
N LYS A 125 22.79 -8.22 27.04
CA LYS A 125 22.57 -7.63 25.72
C LYS A 125 22.63 -8.72 24.65
N ALA A 126 21.56 -8.86 23.88
CA ALA A 126 21.46 -9.78 22.75
C ALA A 126 22.04 -9.16 21.47
N GLY A 127 21.83 -7.85 21.29
CA GLY A 127 22.28 -7.14 20.10
C GLY A 127 21.65 -5.77 19.95
N GLU A 128 21.72 -5.27 18.73
CA GLU A 128 21.17 -3.99 18.30
C GLU A 128 20.28 -4.21 17.10
N ASN A 129 19.19 -3.44 17.05
CA ASN A 129 18.25 -3.51 15.96
C ASN A 129 17.87 -2.12 15.47
N ARG A 130 17.80 -1.95 14.15
CA ARG A 130 17.27 -0.76 13.51
C ARG A 130 16.10 -1.15 12.63
N ILE A 131 14.96 -0.53 12.88
CA ILE A 131 13.70 -0.83 12.20
C ILE A 131 13.15 0.45 11.60
N GLU A 132 13.11 0.53 10.27
CA GLU A 132 12.79 1.72 9.51
C GLU A 132 11.56 1.51 8.62
N ILE A 133 10.71 2.52 8.55
CA ILE A 133 9.62 2.57 7.59
C ILE A 133 10.18 3.08 6.26
N VAL A 134 10.16 2.23 5.24
CA VAL A 134 10.70 2.50 3.90
C VAL A 134 9.61 2.35 2.83
N GLU A 135 9.96 2.50 1.56
CA GLU A 135 9.04 2.37 0.42
C GLU A 135 7.73 3.15 0.58
N LYS A 136 7.84 4.40 1.06
CA LYS A 136 6.69 5.30 1.31
C LYS A 136 5.61 4.66 2.20
N GLY A 137 6.05 3.95 3.25
CA GLY A 137 5.15 3.37 4.24
C GLY A 137 4.66 1.96 3.91
N CYS A 138 5.03 1.39 2.76
CA CYS A 138 4.60 0.04 2.41
C CYS A 138 5.40 -1.06 3.13
N VAL A 139 6.62 -0.76 3.56
CA VAL A 139 7.56 -1.74 4.12
C VAL A 139 8.17 -1.21 5.41
N LEU A 140 8.32 -2.11 6.38
CA LEU A 140 9.12 -1.94 7.57
C LEU A 140 10.36 -2.85 7.44
N GLU A 141 11.53 -2.25 7.25
CA GLU A 141 12.81 -2.95 7.11
C GLU A 141 13.50 -3.05 8.47
N GLU A 142 13.93 -4.25 8.83
CA GLU A 142 14.70 -4.54 10.04
C GLU A 142 16.15 -4.86 9.69
N LEU A 143 17.09 -4.32 10.47
CA LEU A 143 18.52 -4.59 10.39
C LEU A 143 19.07 -4.96 11.77
N TRP A 144 19.41 -6.23 11.94
CA TRP A 144 19.91 -6.80 13.19
C TRP A 144 21.42 -6.98 13.19
N THR A 145 22.04 -6.66 14.33
CA THR A 145 23.44 -6.97 14.65
C THR A 145 23.52 -7.61 16.04
N GLY A 146 23.93 -8.89 16.09
CA GLY A 146 24.05 -9.63 17.35
C GLY A 146 25.30 -9.24 18.15
N SER A 147 25.20 -9.19 19.49
CA SER A 147 26.34 -8.88 20.36
C SER A 147 27.45 -9.95 20.33
N ALA A 148 27.10 -11.20 20.01
CA ALA A 148 28.06 -12.28 19.80
C ALA A 148 28.54 -12.39 18.33
N GLY A 149 28.20 -11.41 17.49
CA GLY A 149 28.33 -11.47 16.04
C GLY A 149 27.09 -12.05 15.35
N GLY A 150 27.15 -12.12 14.03
CA GLY A 150 26.02 -12.48 13.17
C GLY A 150 25.10 -11.29 12.89
N THR A 151 24.52 -11.27 11.70
CA THR A 151 23.61 -10.23 11.24
C THR A 151 22.34 -10.84 10.68
N GLY A 152 21.29 -10.04 10.59
CA GLY A 152 20.05 -10.44 9.93
C GLY A 152 19.28 -9.24 9.44
N ARG A 153 18.30 -9.51 8.59
CA ARG A 153 17.35 -8.50 8.14
C ARG A 153 15.99 -9.11 7.91
N SER A 154 14.94 -8.32 8.11
CA SER A 154 13.60 -8.66 7.64
C SER A 154 12.98 -7.55 6.82
N LEU A 155 12.08 -7.96 5.92
CA LEU A 155 11.07 -7.08 5.33
C LEU A 155 9.72 -7.47 5.91
N ASN A 156 9.00 -6.47 6.38
CA ASN A 156 7.66 -6.63 6.94
C ASN A 156 6.71 -5.73 6.17
N TYR A 157 5.59 -6.25 5.70
CA TYR A 157 4.62 -5.48 4.92
C TYR A 157 3.21 -6.03 5.12
N TYR A 158 2.21 -5.15 4.96
CA TYR A 158 0.82 -5.58 4.90
C TYR A 158 0.47 -5.99 3.46
N ASP A 159 0.04 -7.24 3.30
CA ASP A 159 -0.50 -7.80 2.05
C ASP A 159 -2.02 -7.61 2.02
N PRO A 160 -2.54 -6.65 1.23
CA PRO A 160 -3.97 -6.39 1.17
C PRO A 160 -4.77 -7.49 0.46
N ALA A 161 -4.13 -8.39 -0.30
CA ALA A 161 -4.81 -9.51 -0.93
C ALA A 161 -5.14 -10.62 0.08
N LYS A 162 -4.31 -10.75 1.12
CA LYS A 162 -4.51 -11.70 2.22
C LYS A 162 -5.18 -11.10 3.44
N ASP A 163 -5.20 -9.77 3.54
CA ASP A 163 -5.55 -9.03 4.75
C ASP A 163 -4.66 -9.42 5.93
N ARG A 164 -3.34 -9.52 5.69
CA ARG A 164 -2.35 -9.99 6.67
C ARG A 164 -1.06 -9.19 6.57
N TRP A 165 -0.41 -9.00 7.70
CA TRP A 165 1.01 -8.66 7.73
C TRP A 165 1.85 -9.89 7.42
N VAL A 166 2.94 -9.69 6.69
CA VAL A 166 3.91 -10.71 6.30
C VAL A 166 5.28 -10.26 6.76
N GLN A 167 6.05 -11.18 7.33
CA GLN A 167 7.48 -11.01 7.60
C GLN A 167 8.28 -12.07 6.84
N GLN A 168 9.33 -11.62 6.18
CA GLN A 168 10.39 -12.47 5.62
C GLN A 168 11.72 -12.05 6.24
N TRP A 169 12.32 -12.94 7.02
CA TRP A 169 13.60 -12.72 7.68
C TRP A 169 14.66 -13.66 7.10
N VAL A 170 15.88 -13.13 6.94
CA VAL A 170 17.07 -13.90 6.59
C VAL A 170 18.25 -13.44 7.44
N SER A 171 18.99 -14.40 7.99
CA SER A 171 20.20 -14.14 8.78
C SER A 171 21.48 -14.65 8.10
N SER A 172 22.63 -14.10 8.50
CA SER A 172 23.96 -14.52 8.05
C SER A 172 24.29 -15.97 8.44
N GLY A 173 23.61 -16.51 9.45
CA GLY A 173 23.70 -17.91 9.86
C GLY A 173 22.84 -18.85 9.01
N GLY A 174 22.11 -18.34 8.02
CA GLY A 174 21.29 -19.15 7.12
C GLY A 174 19.92 -19.56 7.68
N LEU A 175 19.48 -18.96 8.80
CA LEU A 175 18.09 -19.07 9.25
C LEU A 175 17.21 -18.16 8.39
N ILE A 176 16.15 -18.74 7.83
CA ILE A 176 15.09 -18.06 7.09
C ILE A 176 13.80 -18.22 7.91
N ILE A 177 13.06 -17.14 8.14
CA ILE A 177 11.75 -17.18 8.79
C ILE A 177 10.73 -16.52 7.86
N ASN A 178 9.62 -17.21 7.61
CA ASN A 178 8.51 -16.71 6.81
C ASN A 178 7.23 -16.90 7.62
N ILE A 179 6.62 -15.79 8.03
CA ILE A 179 5.43 -15.79 8.89
C ILE A 179 4.45 -14.70 8.44
N GLU A 180 3.18 -14.92 8.71
CA GLU A 180 2.11 -13.96 8.42
C GLU A 180 1.08 -13.94 9.55
N GLY A 181 0.34 -12.84 9.66
CA GLY A 181 -0.63 -12.63 10.72
C GLY A 181 -1.20 -11.22 10.76
N GLY A 182 -1.40 -10.67 11.94
CA GLY A 182 -1.99 -9.35 12.12
C GLY A 182 -2.02 -8.92 13.58
N LEU A 183 -2.61 -7.76 13.84
CA LEU A 183 -2.88 -7.34 15.22
C LEU A 183 -3.93 -8.25 15.84
N ASP A 184 -3.69 -8.67 17.08
CA ASP A 184 -4.69 -9.28 17.94
C ASP A 184 -5.51 -8.22 18.71
N ASP A 185 -6.49 -8.68 19.47
CA ASP A 185 -7.41 -7.83 20.22
C ASP A 185 -6.71 -7.04 21.35
N ASP A 186 -5.54 -7.50 21.79
CA ASP A 186 -4.70 -6.84 22.80
C ASP A 186 -3.72 -5.83 22.18
N GLY A 187 -3.73 -5.68 20.86
CA GLY A 187 -2.86 -4.76 20.12
C GLY A 187 -1.44 -5.29 19.90
N SER A 188 -1.19 -6.58 20.13
CA SER A 188 0.07 -7.22 19.77
C SER A 188 0.04 -7.69 18.31
N MET A 189 1.17 -7.61 17.62
CA MET A 189 1.31 -8.21 16.30
C MET A 189 1.58 -9.71 16.48
N ALA A 190 0.65 -10.57 16.06
CA ALA A 190 0.77 -12.02 16.19
C ALA A 190 0.89 -12.65 14.79
N MET A 191 1.96 -13.41 14.56
CA MET A 191 2.22 -14.05 13.26
C MET A 191 2.63 -15.51 13.42
N THR A 192 2.31 -16.33 12.42
CA THR A 192 2.62 -17.75 12.36
C THR A 192 3.13 -18.15 10.99
N GLY A 193 3.87 -19.25 10.92
CA GLY A 193 4.43 -19.77 9.67
C GLY A 193 5.56 -20.74 9.97
N THR A 194 6.72 -20.52 9.37
CA THR A 194 7.82 -21.49 9.41
C THR A 194 9.19 -20.85 9.55
N SER A 195 10.10 -21.58 10.20
CA SER A 195 11.54 -21.35 10.14
C SER A 195 12.21 -22.45 9.31
N TYR A 196 13.26 -22.09 8.57
CA TYR A 196 14.06 -23.01 7.77
C TYR A 196 15.55 -22.79 8.03
N TYR A 197 16.25 -23.85 8.40
CA TYR A 197 17.68 -23.84 8.72
C TYR A 197 18.47 -24.39 7.54
N THR A 198 19.12 -23.52 6.76
CA THR A 198 19.86 -23.97 5.56
C THR A 198 21.01 -24.91 5.86
N THR A 199 21.60 -24.83 7.06
CA THR A 199 22.71 -25.68 7.50
C THR A 199 22.31 -27.14 7.73
N THR A 200 21.04 -27.40 8.05
CA THR A 200 20.52 -28.74 8.37
C THR A 200 19.43 -29.22 7.42
N GLY A 201 18.84 -28.31 6.63
CA GLY A 201 17.66 -28.58 5.81
C GLY A 201 16.37 -28.76 6.60
N LYS A 202 16.38 -28.47 7.92
CA LYS A 202 15.20 -28.64 8.78
C LYS A 202 14.26 -27.45 8.66
N GLN A 203 12.96 -27.74 8.56
CA GLN A 203 11.88 -26.77 8.66
C GLN A 203 11.03 -27.04 9.91
N ASN A 204 10.71 -26.02 10.69
CA ASN A 204 9.84 -26.11 11.86
C ASN A 204 8.66 -25.14 11.73
N ALA A 205 7.57 -25.44 12.43
CA ALA A 205 6.51 -24.45 12.63
C ALA A 205 7.02 -23.36 13.57
N PHE A 206 6.68 -22.11 13.25
CA PHE A 206 7.20 -20.92 13.93
C PHE A 206 6.06 -19.95 14.21
N ARG A 207 6.09 -19.29 15.37
CA ARG A 207 5.19 -18.19 15.67
C ARG A 207 5.92 -17.08 16.41
N GLY A 208 5.45 -15.86 16.20
CA GLY A 208 6.00 -14.68 16.85
C GLY A 208 4.94 -13.72 17.32
N LEU A 209 5.24 -13.07 18.44
CA LEU A 209 4.42 -12.05 19.07
C LEU A 209 5.28 -10.81 19.34
N TRP A 210 4.79 -9.64 18.93
CA TRP A 210 5.36 -8.35 19.26
C TRP A 210 4.36 -7.53 20.06
N THR A 211 4.76 -7.10 21.25
CA THR A 211 3.90 -6.36 22.18
C THR A 211 4.58 -5.06 22.58
N LEU A 212 3.91 -3.93 22.36
CA LEU A 212 4.32 -2.65 22.94
C LEU A 212 4.02 -2.66 24.44
N LEU A 213 5.04 -2.40 25.26
CA LEU A 213 4.91 -2.33 26.71
C LEU A 213 4.61 -0.89 27.16
N GLU A 214 4.02 -0.74 28.35
CA GLU A 214 3.65 0.56 28.91
C GLU A 214 4.83 1.53 29.10
N ASP A 215 6.04 0.99 29.29
CA ASP A 215 7.28 1.75 29.45
C ASP A 215 7.94 2.14 28.11
N GLY A 216 7.27 1.87 26.99
CA GLY A 216 7.74 2.20 25.64
C GLY A 216 8.74 1.18 25.05
N ARG A 217 9.05 0.10 25.76
CA ARG A 217 9.78 -1.04 25.18
C ARG A 217 8.89 -1.87 24.27
N VAL A 218 9.50 -2.66 23.39
CA VAL A 218 8.80 -3.73 22.65
C VAL A 218 9.30 -5.09 23.11
N ARG A 219 8.39 -5.99 23.48
CA ARG A 219 8.71 -7.40 23.72
C ARG A 219 8.52 -8.18 22.43
N GLN A 220 9.54 -8.89 21.99
CA GLN A 220 9.45 -9.90 20.93
C GLN A 220 9.56 -11.29 21.56
N PHE A 221 8.60 -12.14 21.27
CA PHE A 221 8.58 -13.52 21.77
C PHE A 221 8.32 -14.50 20.64
N PHE A 222 9.27 -15.39 20.40
CA PHE A 222 9.26 -16.38 19.34
C PHE A 222 9.27 -17.79 19.91
N GLU A 223 8.52 -18.66 19.25
CA GLU A 223 8.42 -20.07 19.61
C GLU A 223 8.52 -20.94 18.35
N GLU A 224 9.11 -22.12 18.54
CA GLU A 224 9.14 -23.18 17.55
C GLU A 224 8.37 -24.40 18.03
N SER A 225 7.79 -25.13 17.09
CA SER A 225 7.23 -26.46 17.32
C SER A 225 7.98 -27.50 16.50
N TYR A 226 8.27 -28.63 17.14
CA TYR A 226 8.99 -29.76 16.57
C TYR A 226 8.11 -31.00 16.32
N ASP A 227 6.83 -30.91 16.67
CA ASP A 227 5.83 -31.97 16.63
C ASP A 227 4.60 -31.59 15.80
N GLY A 228 4.76 -30.67 14.84
CA GLY A 228 3.68 -30.27 13.93
C GLY A 228 2.67 -29.28 14.52
N GLY A 229 3.04 -28.58 15.59
CA GLY A 229 2.25 -27.53 16.22
C GLY A 229 1.52 -27.97 17.50
N GLU A 230 1.73 -29.20 17.95
CA GLU A 230 1.10 -29.74 19.17
C GLU A 230 1.69 -29.10 20.43
N THR A 231 3.02 -28.97 20.49
CA THR A 231 3.73 -28.27 21.56
C THR A 231 4.64 -27.19 21.01
N TRP A 232 4.82 -26.13 21.81
CA TRP A 232 5.60 -24.95 21.46
C TRP A 232 6.68 -24.72 22.51
N SER A 233 7.90 -24.49 22.05
CA SER A 233 9.05 -24.21 22.90
C SER A 233 9.53 -22.78 22.66
N PRO A 234 9.83 -22.01 23.72
CA PRO A 234 10.48 -20.71 23.58
C PRO A 234 11.76 -20.82 22.76
N TRP A 235 11.83 -20.04 21.68
CA TRP A 235 12.99 -19.96 20.80
C TRP A 235 13.80 -18.69 21.04
N PHE A 236 13.11 -17.56 21.20
CA PHE A 236 13.74 -16.28 21.54
C PHE A 236 12.77 -15.40 22.33
N GLU A 237 13.31 -14.67 23.30
CA GLU A 237 12.59 -13.60 24.00
C GLU A 237 13.52 -12.41 24.17
N GLY A 238 13.15 -11.30 23.52
CA GLY A 238 13.94 -10.06 23.51
C GLY A 238 13.11 -8.85 23.91
N PHE A 239 13.74 -7.97 24.70
CA PHE A 239 13.17 -6.69 25.12
C PHE A 239 13.94 -5.56 24.43
N TYR A 240 13.25 -4.85 23.56
CA TYR A 240 13.76 -3.76 22.76
C TYR A 240 13.66 -2.47 23.58
N VAL A 241 14.80 -1.91 23.96
CA VAL A 241 14.92 -0.66 24.71
C VAL A 241 15.25 0.45 23.74
N PRO A 242 14.47 1.55 23.70
CA PRO A 242 14.71 2.65 22.78
C PRO A 242 16.12 3.22 22.96
N ARG A 243 16.80 3.42 21.85
CA ARG A 243 18.12 4.06 21.79
C ARG A 243 17.98 5.39 21.05
N PRO A 244 18.57 6.49 21.57
CA PRO A 244 18.62 7.75 20.83
C PRO A 244 19.31 7.54 19.48
N SER A 245 18.74 8.08 18.42
CA SER A 245 19.47 8.18 17.15
C SER A 245 20.75 9.00 17.38
N PRO A 246 21.92 8.57 16.88
CA PRO A 246 23.16 9.34 16.98
C PRO A 246 23.07 10.71 16.31
#